data_AF-A0A2K9MGY9-F1
#
_entry.id   AF-A0A2K9MGY9-F1
#
_cell.length_a   1.000
_cell.length_b   1.000
_cell.length_c   1.000
_cell.angle_alpha   90.00
_cell.angle_beta   90.00
_cell.angle_gamma   90.00
#
_symmetry.space_group_name_H-M   'P 1'
#
loop_
_entity.id
_entity.type
_entity.pdbx_description
1 polymer ?
#
loop_
_entity_poly.entity_id
_entity_poly.type
_entity_poly.pdbx_seq_one_letter_code
_entity_poly.pdbx_strand_id
1 'polypeptide(L)'
;MRPRGRGMWDSQGRFGLDMTRPGGRAVLVGAVLTLLWLLALLLFPSGSGGWGWVAGASALVPPVLIWIAVGLIRSIDALRAEAESLRALLDQHPDRPDSLGVDAPRPAPRAPAAQAAYAPAAQVVRSTPTSAPRAAAPRAIAPQTAVPAPQPVPGDPRQTSLGFDAPSAVELPPEIVIQALNFPDGPEDHSAIAALREALRDPDHARLIRSAQDVVTLLADRGIITDELPAGPTDASAWRRFADGQRGQAVSAMGAITDPAVIEAATLAMRGDDVFRDAVHHFLRLFDRGATALIPRLSDEEIVWLAETRSARAFMLLARAAGLFGAT
;
A
#
# COMPACT_ATOMS: atom_id res chain seq x y z
N MET A 1 -1.92 50.01 -27.86
CA MET A 1 -0.49 50.15 -27.56
C MET A 1 0.06 48.80 -27.10
N ARG A 2 1.06 48.26 -27.80
CA ARG A 2 1.87 47.12 -27.36
C ARG A 2 3.00 47.60 -26.44
N PRO A 3 3.47 46.75 -25.54
CA PRO A 3 4.88 46.30 -25.58
C PRO A 3 4.92 44.75 -25.52
N ARG A 4 5.50 43.95 -26.45
CA ARG A 4 6.93 43.70 -26.76
C ARG A 4 7.83 43.92 -25.53
N GLY A 5 8.53 42.96 -24.93
CA GLY A 5 8.86 41.58 -25.24
C GLY A 5 10.18 41.23 -24.51
N ARG A 6 10.23 40.06 -23.87
CA ARG A 6 11.43 39.24 -23.51
C ARG A 6 10.90 38.13 -22.58
N GLY A 7 10.92 36.84 -22.91
CA GLY A 7 11.88 36.12 -23.72
C GLY A 7 13.11 35.78 -22.88
N MET A 8 12.96 34.85 -21.93
CA MET A 8 14.07 34.02 -21.46
C MET A 8 13.50 32.68 -20.99
N TRP A 9 13.37 31.78 -21.95
CA TRP A 9 13.37 30.36 -21.69
C TRP A 9 14.80 30.02 -21.30
N ASP A 10 15.04 29.69 -20.03
CA ASP A 10 16.27 29.00 -19.68
C ASP A 10 16.10 27.53 -20.01
N SER A 11 16.33 27.24 -21.29
CA SER A 11 16.71 25.94 -21.81
C SER A 11 18.13 25.60 -21.37
N GLN A 12 18.30 25.21 -20.11
CA GLN A 12 19.48 24.47 -19.67
C GLN A 12 19.07 23.37 -18.69
N GLY A 13 19.22 22.12 -19.13
CA GLY A 13 19.25 20.94 -18.27
C GLY A 13 20.46 20.98 -17.35
N ARG A 14 20.40 21.80 -16.31
CA ARG A 14 21.31 21.75 -15.17
C ARG A 14 20.58 21.06 -14.02
N PHE A 15 21.08 19.89 -13.63
CA PHE A 15 20.85 19.32 -12.30
C PHE A 15 21.35 20.32 -11.25
N GLY A 16 20.50 21.27 -10.87
CA GLY A 16 20.70 22.13 -9.72
C GLY A 16 20.36 21.30 -8.48
N LEU A 17 21.36 20.64 -7.91
CA LEU A 17 21.29 20.22 -6.51
C LEU A 17 21.14 21.50 -5.69
N ASP A 18 19.95 21.72 -5.15
CA ASP A 18 19.66 22.86 -4.29
C ASP A 18 20.45 22.70 -2.98
N MET A 19 21.69 23.23 -2.97
CA MET A 19 22.67 23.08 -1.88
C MET A 19 22.31 23.89 -0.62
N THR A 20 21.19 24.61 -0.63
CA THR A 20 20.77 25.48 0.46
C THR A 20 19.94 24.75 1.52
N ARG A 21 19.44 23.54 1.23
CA ARG A 21 18.82 22.68 2.24
C ARG A 21 19.91 21.96 3.05
N PRO A 22 19.79 21.83 4.38
CA PRO A 22 20.78 21.14 5.22
C PRO A 22 21.06 19.69 4.76
N GLY A 23 20.07 19.04 4.13
CA GLY A 23 20.24 17.73 3.51
C GLY A 23 21.14 17.70 2.25
N GLY A 24 21.22 18.80 1.49
CA GLY A 24 22.01 18.90 0.26
C GLY A 24 23.51 18.98 0.51
N ARG A 25 23.91 19.62 1.61
CA ARG A 25 25.33 19.70 2.02
C ARG A 25 25.88 18.35 2.44
N ALA A 26 25.09 17.54 3.16
CA ALA A 26 25.49 16.19 3.56
C ALA A 26 25.64 15.25 2.34
N VAL A 27 24.74 15.37 1.35
CA VAL A 27 24.83 14.61 0.09
C VAL A 27 26.06 15.03 -0.72
N LEU A 28 26.39 16.32 -0.73
CA LEU A 28 27.59 16.84 -1.41
C LEU A 28 28.87 16.33 -0.74
N VAL A 29 28.94 16.34 0.60
CA VAL A 29 30.10 15.85 1.35
C VAL A 29 30.30 14.34 1.13
N GLY A 30 29.22 13.56 1.14
CA GLY A 30 29.25 12.14 0.81
C GLY A 30 29.76 11.89 -0.61
N ALA A 31 29.23 12.62 -1.60
CA ALA A 31 29.65 12.50 -2.99
C ALA A 31 31.12 12.88 -3.22
N VAL A 32 31.60 13.96 -2.58
CA VAL A 32 33.01 14.39 -2.66
C VAL A 32 33.93 13.36 -2.01
N LEU A 33 33.54 12.78 -0.88
CA LEU A 33 34.35 11.79 -0.17
C LEU A 33 34.42 10.45 -0.95
N THR A 34 33.32 10.02 -1.57
CA THR A 34 33.30 8.85 -2.47
C THR A 34 34.15 9.10 -3.72
N LEU A 35 34.09 10.29 -4.31
CA LEU A 35 34.90 10.64 -5.48
C LEU A 35 36.40 10.68 -5.14
N LEU A 36 36.75 11.26 -3.98
CA LEU A 36 38.13 11.33 -3.49
C LEU A 36 38.69 9.94 -3.18
N TRP A 37 37.84 9.05 -2.67
CA TRP A 37 38.20 7.67 -2.39
C TRP A 37 38.38 6.84 -3.68
N LEU A 38 37.49 7.00 -4.67
CA LEU A 38 37.66 6.39 -6.01
C LEU A 38 38.93 6.89 -6.70
N LEU A 39 39.26 8.17 -6.55
CA LEU A 39 40.49 8.76 -7.07
C LEU A 39 41.73 8.17 -6.40
N ALA A 40 41.69 7.94 -5.07
CA ALA A 40 42.76 7.27 -4.35
C ALA A 40 42.96 5.81 -4.81
N LEU A 41 41.86 5.10 -5.12
CA LEU A 41 41.90 3.74 -5.68
C LEU A 41 42.53 3.71 -7.08
N LEU A 42 42.33 4.78 -7.86
CA LEU A 42 42.88 4.93 -9.21
C LEU A 42 44.37 5.31 -9.20
N LEU A 43 44.80 6.12 -8.22
CA LEU A 43 46.21 6.53 -8.05
C LEU A 43 47.10 5.45 -7.43
N PHE A 44 46.54 4.53 -6.64
CA PHE A 44 47.27 3.43 -6.01
C PHE A 44 46.82 2.07 -6.57
N PRO A 45 47.27 1.67 -7.78
CA PRO A 45 47.00 0.34 -8.29
C PRO A 45 47.72 -0.67 -7.39
N SER A 46 46.95 -1.49 -6.66
CA SER A 46 47.50 -2.55 -5.84
C SER A 46 48.26 -3.54 -6.71
N GLY A 47 49.56 -3.68 -6.43
CA GLY A 47 50.48 -4.53 -7.18
C GLY A 47 49.99 -5.98 -7.27
N SER A 48 50.26 -6.59 -8.42
CA SER A 48 49.93 -7.97 -8.77
C SER A 48 50.47 -8.99 -7.75
N GLY A 49 49.60 -9.44 -6.84
CA GLY A 49 49.84 -10.54 -5.92
C GLY A 49 48.51 -11.22 -5.60
N GLY A 50 48.50 -12.56 -5.54
CA GLY A 50 47.33 -13.46 -5.63
C GLY A 50 46.19 -13.34 -4.61
N TRP A 51 46.08 -12.25 -3.84
CA TRP A 51 45.00 -11.95 -2.89
C TRP A 51 44.16 -10.72 -3.28
N GLY A 52 43.98 -10.46 -4.57
CA GLY A 52 43.26 -9.29 -5.08
C GLY A 52 41.79 -9.16 -4.61
N TRP A 53 41.14 -10.26 -4.23
CA TRP A 53 39.75 -10.25 -3.73
C TRP A 53 39.64 -9.73 -2.29
N VAL A 54 40.65 -9.95 -1.44
CA VAL A 54 40.69 -9.40 -0.06
C VAL A 54 40.95 -7.89 -0.09
N ALA A 55 41.80 -7.44 -1.02
CA ALA A 55 42.05 -6.02 -1.25
C ALA A 55 40.81 -5.29 -1.83
N GLY A 56 40.05 -5.93 -2.71
CA GLY A 56 38.78 -5.39 -3.23
C GLY A 56 37.68 -5.31 -2.16
N ALA A 57 37.60 -6.29 -1.25
CA ALA A 57 36.61 -6.30 -0.17
C ALA A 57 36.90 -5.26 0.91
N SER A 58 38.17 -5.03 1.30
CA SER A 58 38.51 -3.97 2.28
C SER A 58 38.29 -2.57 1.72
N ALA A 59 38.31 -2.43 0.39
CA ALA A 59 38.03 -1.19 -0.29
C ALA A 59 36.54 -0.79 -0.20
N LEU A 60 35.61 -1.75 -0.14
CA LEU A 60 34.18 -1.43 -0.05
C LEU A 60 33.71 -1.04 1.37
N VAL A 61 34.50 -1.33 2.40
CA VAL A 61 34.12 -1.11 3.81
C VAL A 61 34.04 0.38 4.19
N PRO A 62 35.02 1.24 3.86
CA PRO A 62 34.97 2.67 4.18
C PRO A 62 33.72 3.41 3.65
N PRO A 63 33.28 3.27 2.39
CA PRO A 63 32.09 3.98 1.91
C PRO A 63 30.79 3.51 2.57
N VAL A 64 30.68 2.22 2.92
CA VAL A 64 29.56 1.70 3.71
C VAL A 64 29.56 2.28 5.12
N LEU A 65 30.73 2.35 5.78
CA LEU A 65 30.86 2.96 7.11
C LEU A 65 30.56 4.46 7.09
N ILE A 66 30.93 5.16 6.02
CA ILE A 66 30.59 6.59 5.82
C ILE A 66 29.08 6.76 5.71
N TRP A 67 28.39 5.92 4.93
CA TRP A 67 26.93 5.98 4.82
C TRP A 67 26.21 5.65 6.12
N ILE A 68 26.73 4.70 6.91
CA ILE A 68 26.23 4.39 8.25
C ILE A 68 26.42 5.59 9.19
N ALA A 69 27.60 6.23 9.18
CA ALA A 69 27.87 7.41 10.00
C ALA A 69 26.98 8.60 9.62
N VAL A 70 26.74 8.83 8.32
CA VAL A 70 25.83 9.87 7.83
C VAL A 70 24.38 9.58 8.24
N GLY A 71 23.96 8.31 8.20
CA GLY A 71 22.65 7.87 8.70
C GLY A 71 22.50 8.14 10.21
N LEU A 72 23.53 7.84 10.98
CA LEU A 72 23.53 8.07 12.44
C LEU A 72 23.47 9.56 12.78
N ILE A 73 24.20 10.42 12.06
CA ILE A 73 24.14 11.88 12.25
C ILE A 73 22.72 12.40 11.96
N ARG A 74 22.07 11.94 10.89
CA ARG A 74 20.66 12.30 10.61
C ARG A 74 19.70 11.87 11.71
N SER A 75 19.92 10.70 12.31
CA SER A 75 19.10 10.25 13.44
C SER A 75 19.31 11.12 14.68
N ILE A 76 20.52 11.59 14.94
CA ILE A 76 20.83 12.49 16.05
C ILE A 76 20.24 13.88 15.81
N ASP A 77 20.27 14.38 14.59
CA ASP A 77 19.67 15.68 14.24
C ASP A 77 18.13 15.65 14.36
N ALA A 78 17.50 14.53 13.97
CA ALA A 78 16.07 14.31 14.18
C ALA A 78 15.71 14.27 15.68
N LEU A 79 16.47 13.52 16.47
CA LEU A 79 16.30 13.46 17.93
C LEU A 79 16.56 14.80 18.63
N ARG A 80 17.48 15.63 18.11
CA ARG A 80 17.72 16.99 18.62
C ARG A 80 16.55 17.92 18.30
N ALA A 81 15.99 17.83 17.09
CA ALA A 81 14.80 18.59 16.72
C ALA A 81 13.58 18.22 17.60
N GLU A 82 13.44 16.93 17.94
CA GLU A 82 12.41 16.44 18.88
C GLU A 82 12.68 16.90 20.32
N ALA A 83 13.94 16.93 20.76
CA ALA A 83 14.29 17.44 22.09
C ALA A 83 14.06 18.96 22.21
N GLU A 84 14.29 19.71 21.14
CA GLU A 84 14.00 21.15 21.08
C GLU A 84 12.50 21.44 21.08
N SER A 85 11.70 20.64 20.38
CA SER A 85 10.22 20.79 20.40
C SER A 85 9.62 20.42 21.76
N LEU A 86 10.14 19.37 22.42
CA LEU A 86 9.74 19.00 23.78
C LEU A 86 10.13 20.07 24.80
N ARG A 87 11.34 20.65 24.69
CA ARG A 87 11.76 21.77 25.53
C ARG A 87 10.89 23.00 25.30
N ALA A 88 10.53 23.30 24.05
CA ALA A 88 9.64 24.41 23.74
C ALA A 88 8.21 24.19 24.27
N LEU A 89 7.73 22.95 24.35
CA LEU A 89 6.46 22.58 24.97
C LEU A 89 6.50 22.68 26.50
N LEU A 90 7.62 22.31 27.12
CA LEU A 90 7.83 22.42 28.57
C LEU A 90 8.03 23.88 29.01
N ASP A 91 8.73 24.68 28.21
CA ASP A 91 8.89 26.13 28.43
C ASP A 91 7.59 26.92 28.19
N GLN A 92 6.58 26.31 27.56
CA GLN A 92 5.21 26.85 27.47
C GLN A 92 4.36 26.54 28.71
N HIS A 93 4.83 25.67 29.60
CA HIS A 93 4.19 25.35 30.87
C HIS A 93 5.03 25.67 32.14
N PRO A 94 5.67 26.86 32.31
CA PRO A 94 6.33 27.19 33.57
C PRO A 94 5.35 27.65 34.66
N ASP A 95 4.15 28.11 34.30
CA ASP A 95 3.18 28.66 35.25
C ASP A 95 1.82 27.96 35.12
N ARG A 96 1.65 26.86 35.88
CA ARG A 96 0.32 26.48 36.34
C ARG A 96 0.34 26.18 37.84
N PRO A 97 0.29 27.21 38.70
CA PRO A 97 -0.33 27.04 40.00
C PRO A 97 -1.84 26.82 39.81
N ASP A 98 -2.43 26.02 40.69
CA ASP A 98 -3.83 25.64 40.77
C ASP A 98 -4.83 26.66 40.22
N SER A 99 -5.63 26.26 39.23
CA SER A 99 -7.00 26.76 39.06
C SER A 99 -7.79 25.96 38.02
N LEU A 100 -8.91 25.44 38.53
CA LEU A 100 -10.10 24.95 37.84
C LEU A 100 -10.71 26.05 36.96
N GLY A 101 -11.23 25.69 35.77
CA GLY A 101 -12.15 26.55 35.02
C GLY A 101 -12.08 26.45 33.50
N VAL A 102 -12.96 25.62 32.93
CA VAL A 102 -13.97 25.94 31.89
C VAL A 102 -13.59 26.75 30.62
N ASP A 103 -14.14 26.24 29.50
CA ASP A 103 -14.46 26.84 28.20
C ASP A 103 -13.50 26.71 26.99
N ALA A 104 -14.00 25.93 26.02
CA ALA A 104 -13.57 25.85 24.63
C ALA A 104 -14.12 27.02 23.79
N PRO A 105 -13.48 27.37 22.66
CA PRO A 105 -14.28 27.46 21.42
C PRO A 105 -13.70 26.78 20.16
N ARG A 106 -14.63 26.22 19.37
CA ARG A 106 -14.54 25.55 18.06
C ARG A 106 -14.43 26.56 16.88
N PRO A 107 -13.84 26.19 15.73
CA PRO A 107 -14.23 26.80 14.45
C PRO A 107 -14.64 25.79 13.35
N ALA A 108 -15.44 26.30 12.41
CA ALA A 108 -16.24 25.61 11.39
C ALA A 108 -15.59 25.62 9.96
N PRO A 109 -16.18 24.95 8.95
CA PRO A 109 -15.50 24.42 7.75
C PRO A 109 -15.52 25.33 6.50
N ARG A 110 -14.60 25.10 5.55
CA ARG A 110 -14.48 25.83 4.27
C ARG A 110 -14.71 24.91 3.07
N ALA A 111 -15.61 25.33 2.17
CA ALA A 111 -16.02 24.64 0.94
C ALA A 111 -15.00 24.77 -0.23
N PRO A 112 -15.10 23.95 -1.30
CA PRO A 112 -14.04 23.72 -2.27
C PRO A 112 -14.13 24.61 -3.53
N ALA A 113 -12.98 24.96 -4.09
CA ALA A 113 -12.86 25.74 -5.33
C ALA A 113 -12.58 24.83 -6.54
N ALA A 114 -13.52 24.89 -7.49
CA ALA A 114 -13.38 24.92 -8.95
C ALA A 114 -12.41 23.97 -9.68
N GLN A 115 -13.06 23.09 -10.44
CA GLN A 115 -12.67 22.41 -11.68
C GLN A 115 -11.86 23.29 -12.65
N ALA A 116 -10.79 22.74 -13.20
CA ALA A 116 -10.16 23.21 -14.43
C ALA A 116 -10.12 22.09 -15.46
N ALA A 117 -10.76 22.34 -16.59
CA ALA A 117 -10.91 21.47 -17.74
C ALA A 117 -9.58 21.17 -18.44
N TYR A 118 -9.44 19.95 -18.97
CA TYR A 118 -8.48 19.65 -20.03
C TYR A 118 -9.20 18.97 -21.19
N ALA A 119 -9.19 19.64 -22.34
CA ALA A 119 -9.69 19.15 -23.62
C ALA A 119 -8.56 18.42 -24.38
N PRO A 120 -8.89 17.50 -25.30
CA PRO A 120 -7.98 16.45 -25.75
C PRO A 120 -7.13 16.87 -26.96
N ALA A 121 -5.87 16.42 -26.99
CA ALA A 121 -5.03 16.47 -28.18
C ALA A 121 -5.04 15.09 -28.87
N ALA A 122 -5.63 15.07 -30.07
CA ALA A 122 -5.70 13.95 -30.98
C ALA A 122 -4.38 13.74 -31.74
N GLN A 123 -3.93 12.48 -31.86
CA GLN A 123 -3.18 11.93 -33.00
C GLN A 123 -3.55 10.44 -33.12
N VAL A 124 -4.52 10.06 -33.95
CA VAL A 124 -4.36 9.64 -35.36
C VAL A 124 -3.19 8.66 -35.58
N VAL A 125 -3.48 7.36 -35.46
CA VAL A 125 -2.92 6.34 -36.36
C VAL A 125 -4.08 5.50 -36.89
N ARG A 126 -4.44 5.78 -38.15
CA ARG A 126 -5.34 4.96 -38.95
C ARG A 126 -4.57 3.75 -39.46
N SER A 127 -5.08 2.55 -39.21
CA SER A 127 -4.90 1.38 -40.09
C SER A 127 -6.05 0.42 -39.86
N THR A 128 -7.02 0.45 -40.77
CA THR A 128 -7.91 -0.68 -41.10
C THR A 128 -7.53 -1.11 -42.52
N PRO A 129 -7.70 -2.40 -42.86
CA PRO A 129 -9.00 -2.80 -43.38
C PRO A 129 -9.51 -4.16 -42.89
N THR A 130 -10.81 -4.19 -42.58
CA THR A 130 -11.82 -5.12 -43.09
C THR A 130 -11.42 -6.59 -43.33
N SER A 131 -12.00 -7.47 -42.53
CA SER A 131 -12.54 -8.77 -43.00
C SER A 131 -13.75 -9.17 -42.15
N ALA A 132 -14.87 -9.39 -42.83
CA ALA A 132 -16.18 -9.75 -42.29
C ALA A 132 -16.25 -11.25 -41.89
N PRO A 133 -17.35 -11.70 -41.22
CA PRO A 133 -17.34 -12.82 -40.29
C PRO A 133 -17.70 -14.16 -40.94
N ARG A 134 -17.18 -15.27 -40.39
CA ARG A 134 -17.70 -16.62 -40.64
C ARG A 134 -18.25 -17.22 -39.37
N ALA A 135 -19.58 -17.38 -39.37
CA ALA A 135 -20.32 -18.17 -38.41
C ALA A 135 -19.86 -19.63 -38.40
N ALA A 136 -19.68 -20.20 -37.20
CA ALA A 136 -19.68 -21.64 -36.98
C ALA A 136 -20.58 -21.92 -35.76
N ALA A 137 -21.59 -22.76 -36.00
CA ALA A 137 -22.60 -23.16 -35.03
C ALA A 137 -22.03 -24.03 -33.89
N PRO A 138 -22.78 -24.18 -32.78
CA PRO A 138 -22.31 -24.88 -31.58
C PRO A 138 -22.30 -26.40 -31.80
N ARG A 139 -21.19 -27.05 -31.48
CA ARG A 139 -21.11 -28.52 -31.42
C ARG A 139 -21.46 -28.97 -30.01
N ALA A 140 -22.61 -29.64 -29.90
CA ALA A 140 -23.04 -30.34 -28.70
C ALA A 140 -22.03 -31.45 -28.33
N ILE A 141 -21.67 -31.53 -27.06
CA ILE A 141 -20.95 -32.68 -26.47
C ILE A 141 -21.92 -33.33 -25.49
N ALA A 142 -22.24 -34.59 -25.78
CA ALA A 142 -23.07 -35.47 -24.97
C ALA A 142 -22.34 -35.95 -23.70
N PRO A 143 -23.06 -36.45 -22.68
CA PRO A 143 -22.53 -36.72 -21.35
C PRO A 143 -21.60 -37.93 -21.32
N GLN A 144 -20.43 -37.79 -20.72
CA GLN A 144 -19.53 -38.90 -20.45
C GLN A 144 -19.90 -39.60 -19.15
N THR A 145 -19.99 -40.92 -19.27
CA THR A 145 -20.36 -41.93 -18.28
C THR A 145 -19.45 -41.91 -17.05
N ALA A 146 -20.06 -42.09 -15.88
CA ALA A 146 -19.42 -42.16 -14.58
C ALA A 146 -18.41 -43.34 -14.46
N VAL A 147 -17.26 -43.06 -13.85
CA VAL A 147 -16.27 -44.05 -13.41
C VAL A 147 -16.57 -44.44 -11.95
N PRO A 148 -16.52 -45.72 -11.55
CA PRO A 148 -16.82 -46.13 -10.17
C PRO A 148 -15.76 -45.70 -9.15
N ALA A 149 -16.20 -45.33 -7.95
CA ALA A 149 -15.36 -44.98 -6.81
C ALA A 149 -14.60 -46.20 -6.24
N PRO A 150 -13.33 -46.05 -5.80
CA PRO A 150 -12.62 -47.08 -5.04
C PRO A 150 -13.17 -47.21 -3.61
N GLN A 151 -13.33 -48.45 -3.14
CA GLN A 151 -13.76 -48.77 -1.77
C GLN A 151 -12.70 -48.38 -0.72
N PRO A 152 -13.11 -48.03 0.52
CA PRO A 152 -12.18 -47.68 1.59
C PRO A 152 -11.51 -48.92 2.19
N VAL A 153 -10.17 -48.90 2.23
CA VAL A 153 -9.34 -49.85 2.98
C VAL A 153 -9.37 -49.44 4.46
N PRO A 154 -9.57 -50.37 5.42
CA PRO A 154 -9.52 -50.05 6.85
C PRO A 154 -8.12 -49.55 7.27
N GLY A 155 -8.03 -48.28 7.66
CA GLY A 155 -6.82 -47.67 8.21
C GLY A 155 -6.53 -48.13 9.64
N ASP A 156 -5.27 -48.47 9.89
CA ASP A 156 -4.65 -48.84 11.16
C ASP A 156 -4.98 -47.83 12.29
N PRO A 157 -5.44 -48.24 13.48
CA PRO A 157 -5.76 -47.36 14.60
C PRO A 157 -4.54 -46.72 15.29
N ARG A 158 -3.40 -46.62 14.61
CA ARG A 158 -2.15 -46.01 15.12
C ARG A 158 -1.76 -44.69 14.47
N GLN A 159 -2.66 -44.04 13.74
CA GLN A 159 -2.53 -42.61 13.51
C GLN A 159 -2.99 -41.86 14.76
N THR A 160 -2.02 -41.71 15.65
CA THR A 160 -1.92 -40.69 16.70
C THR A 160 -2.64 -39.42 16.28
N SER A 161 -3.77 -39.16 16.94
CA SER A 161 -4.37 -37.84 17.05
C SER A 161 -3.34 -36.94 17.71
N LEU A 162 -2.49 -36.29 16.91
CA LEU A 162 -1.78 -35.10 17.35
C LEU A 162 -2.87 -34.05 17.58
N GLY A 163 -3.34 -34.00 18.82
CA GLY A 163 -4.16 -32.90 19.33
C GLY A 163 -3.32 -31.64 19.20
N PHE A 164 -3.46 -30.97 18.07
CA PHE A 164 -3.23 -29.55 18.02
C PHE A 164 -4.30 -28.95 18.94
N ASP A 165 -3.86 -28.61 20.15
CA ASP A 165 -4.52 -27.62 20.98
C ASP A 165 -4.50 -26.33 20.14
N ALA A 166 -5.48 -26.20 19.26
CA ALA A 166 -5.65 -25.01 18.46
C ALA A 166 -5.91 -23.89 19.47
N PRO A 167 -5.09 -22.82 19.51
CA PRO A 167 -5.36 -21.72 20.40
C PRO A 167 -6.81 -21.28 20.17
N SER A 168 -7.60 -21.25 21.24
CA SER A 168 -9.00 -20.84 21.20
C SER A 168 -9.09 -19.55 20.39
N ALA A 169 -9.83 -19.57 19.28
CA ALA A 169 -10.06 -18.38 18.49
C ALA A 169 -10.60 -17.30 19.43
N VAL A 170 -9.83 -16.24 19.61
CA VAL A 170 -10.25 -15.13 20.46
C VAL A 170 -11.39 -14.47 19.71
N GLU A 171 -12.60 -14.63 20.21
CA GLU A 171 -13.77 -14.03 19.59
C GLU A 171 -13.74 -12.53 19.88
N LEU A 172 -13.24 -11.77 18.91
CA LEU A 172 -13.12 -10.32 19.00
C LEU A 172 -14.42 -9.63 18.60
N PRO A 173 -14.75 -8.49 19.23
CA PRO A 173 -15.82 -7.63 18.75
C PRO A 173 -15.56 -7.21 17.29
N PRO A 174 -16.57 -7.26 16.39
CA PRO A 174 -16.37 -6.92 14.98
C PRO A 174 -15.81 -5.52 14.74
N GLU A 175 -16.15 -4.56 15.60
CA GLU A 175 -15.71 -3.17 15.54
C GLU A 175 -14.19 -3.04 15.71
N ILE A 176 -13.59 -3.88 16.57
CA ILE A 176 -12.13 -3.93 16.77
C ILE A 176 -11.45 -4.42 15.49
N VAL A 177 -12.04 -5.41 14.80
CA VAL A 177 -11.51 -5.92 13.54
C VAL A 177 -11.62 -4.87 12.44
N ILE A 178 -12.75 -4.18 12.32
CA ILE A 178 -12.95 -3.08 11.37
C ILE A 178 -11.93 -1.97 11.61
N GLN A 179 -11.76 -1.54 12.87
CA GLN A 179 -10.80 -0.51 13.23
C GLN A 179 -9.36 -0.93 12.93
N ALA A 180 -8.99 -2.20 13.20
CA ALA A 180 -7.68 -2.73 12.86
C ALA A 180 -7.42 -2.76 11.34
N LEU A 181 -8.43 -3.07 10.54
CA LEU A 181 -8.36 -3.06 9.07
C LEU A 181 -8.24 -1.65 8.47
N ASN A 182 -8.61 -0.61 9.22
CA ASN A 182 -8.39 0.77 8.78
C ASN A 182 -6.95 1.22 8.95
N PHE A 183 -6.18 0.60 9.84
CA PHE A 183 -4.86 1.06 10.31
C PHE A 183 -4.92 2.42 11.04
N PRO A 184 -4.00 2.69 11.98
CA PRO A 184 -3.91 3.99 12.66
C PRO A 184 -3.42 5.09 11.71
N ASP A 185 -3.96 6.31 11.86
CA ASP A 185 -3.54 7.49 11.09
C ASP A 185 -2.17 8.04 11.53
N GLY A 186 -1.75 7.69 12.74
CA GLY A 186 -0.49 8.14 13.34
C GLY A 186 -0.29 7.58 14.75
N PRO A 187 0.81 7.97 15.43
CA PRO A 187 1.14 7.49 16.78
C PRO A 187 0.13 7.93 17.85
N GLU A 188 -0.59 9.02 17.60
CA GLU A 188 -1.60 9.58 18.51
C GLU A 188 -2.93 8.83 18.46
N ASP A 189 -3.15 7.97 17.45
CA ASP A 189 -4.38 7.16 17.36
C ASP A 189 -4.28 5.93 18.28
N HIS A 190 -4.30 6.19 19.58
CA HIS A 190 -4.21 5.15 20.60
C HIS A 190 -5.32 4.11 20.50
N SER A 191 -6.51 4.52 20.02
CA SER A 191 -7.66 3.64 19.85
C SER A 191 -7.43 2.62 18.74
N ALA A 192 -7.00 3.06 17.55
CA ALA A 192 -6.69 2.15 16.45
C ALA A 192 -5.45 1.31 16.73
N ILE A 193 -4.45 1.85 17.43
CA ILE A 193 -3.28 1.09 17.88
C ILE A 193 -3.69 -0.03 18.85
N ALA A 194 -4.60 0.25 19.79
CA ALA A 194 -5.11 -0.76 20.72
C ALA A 194 -5.91 -1.85 19.98
N ALA A 195 -6.81 -1.45 19.08
CA ALA A 195 -7.57 -2.38 18.24
C ALA A 195 -6.67 -3.24 17.36
N LEU A 196 -5.64 -2.64 16.75
CA LEU A 196 -4.64 -3.35 15.96
C LEU A 196 -3.88 -4.38 16.79
N ARG A 197 -3.40 -4.01 17.98
CA ARG A 197 -2.72 -4.96 18.89
C ARG A 197 -3.62 -6.11 19.31
N GLU A 198 -4.90 -5.83 19.56
CA GLU A 198 -5.89 -6.84 19.93
C GLU A 198 -6.14 -7.81 18.77
N ALA A 199 -6.41 -7.29 17.58
CA ALA A 199 -6.63 -8.10 16.38
C ALA A 199 -5.40 -8.94 16.00
N LEU A 200 -4.18 -8.44 16.26
CA LEU A 200 -2.95 -9.19 16.02
C LEU A 200 -2.73 -10.39 16.97
N ARG A 201 -3.53 -10.53 18.06
CA ARG A 201 -3.45 -11.71 18.95
C ARG A 201 -4.00 -12.97 18.30
N ASP A 202 -4.97 -12.83 17.38
CA ASP A 202 -5.50 -13.94 16.60
C ASP A 202 -4.61 -14.18 15.36
N PRO A 203 -4.05 -15.39 15.17
CA PRO A 203 -3.22 -15.71 14.00
C PRO A 203 -3.90 -15.49 12.64
N ASP A 204 -5.21 -15.71 12.53
CA ASP A 204 -5.96 -15.51 11.28
C ASP A 204 -6.10 -14.02 10.95
N HIS A 205 -6.54 -13.21 11.92
CA HIS A 205 -6.59 -11.76 11.78
C HIS A 205 -5.20 -11.16 11.53
N ALA A 206 -4.16 -11.65 12.22
CA ALA A 206 -2.80 -11.18 12.04
C ALA A 206 -2.23 -11.46 10.64
N ARG A 207 -2.63 -12.55 9.99
CA ARG A 207 -2.27 -12.80 8.58
C ARG A 207 -2.94 -11.81 7.64
N LEU A 208 -4.25 -11.60 7.81
CA LEU A 208 -5.02 -10.64 7.01
C LEU A 208 -4.46 -9.23 7.14
N ILE A 209 -4.28 -8.74 8.37
CA ILE A 209 -3.81 -7.38 8.66
C ILE A 209 -2.43 -7.14 8.05
N ARG A 210 -1.49 -8.08 8.22
CA ARG A 210 -0.14 -7.95 7.65
C ARG A 210 -0.17 -7.95 6.12
N SER A 211 -0.96 -8.83 5.51
CA SER A 211 -1.09 -8.86 4.06
C SER A 211 -1.75 -7.60 3.51
N ALA A 212 -2.73 -7.04 4.22
CA ALA A 212 -3.37 -5.79 3.86
C ALA A 212 -2.41 -4.60 3.97
N GLN A 213 -1.62 -4.54 5.05
CA GLN A 213 -0.61 -3.49 5.25
C GLN A 213 0.47 -3.54 4.16
N ASP A 214 0.96 -4.73 3.83
CA ASP A 214 1.95 -4.93 2.79
C ASP A 214 1.45 -4.40 1.45
N VAL A 215 0.25 -4.81 1.04
CA VAL A 215 -0.34 -4.36 -0.23
C VAL A 215 -0.65 -2.86 -0.24
N VAL A 216 -1.13 -2.29 0.86
CA VAL A 216 -1.34 -0.84 0.98
C VAL A 216 -0.01 -0.09 0.85
N THR A 217 1.06 -0.61 1.45
CA THR A 217 2.41 -0.03 1.34
C THR A 217 2.92 -0.13 -0.10
N LEU A 218 2.76 -1.27 -0.75
CA LEU A 218 3.15 -1.47 -2.15
C LEU A 218 2.35 -0.57 -3.12
N LEU A 219 1.07 -0.31 -2.83
CA LEU A 219 0.27 0.68 -3.57
C LEU A 219 0.83 2.10 -3.36
N ALA A 220 1.14 2.47 -2.13
CA ALA A 220 1.69 3.78 -1.80
C ALA A 220 3.05 4.04 -2.45
N ASP A 221 3.94 3.04 -2.49
CA ASP A 221 5.23 3.10 -3.20
C ASP A 221 5.09 3.40 -4.69
N ARG A 222 3.93 3.08 -5.26
CA ARG A 222 3.58 3.32 -6.67
C ARG A 222 2.74 4.58 -6.87
N GLY A 223 2.57 5.38 -5.82
CA GLY A 223 1.80 6.63 -5.85
C GLY A 223 0.28 6.43 -5.80
N ILE A 224 -0.21 5.23 -5.49
CA ILE A 224 -1.64 4.95 -5.31
C ILE A 224 -1.95 5.03 -3.82
N ILE A 225 -2.38 6.19 -3.37
CA ILE A 225 -2.71 6.44 -1.95
C ILE A 225 -4.16 6.04 -1.69
N THR A 226 -4.35 5.02 -0.85
CA THR A 226 -5.65 4.41 -0.57
C THR A 226 -6.69 5.38 0.00
N ASP A 227 -6.25 6.36 0.80
CA ASP A 227 -7.11 7.38 1.41
C ASP A 227 -7.62 8.39 0.38
N GLU A 228 -6.88 8.60 -0.70
CA GLU A 228 -7.21 9.56 -1.77
C GLU A 228 -8.10 8.94 -2.86
N LEU A 229 -8.39 7.64 -2.77
CA LEU A 229 -9.20 6.95 -3.78
C LEU A 229 -10.62 7.53 -3.84
N PRO A 230 -11.10 7.94 -5.03
CA PRO A 230 -12.48 8.36 -5.20
C PRO A 230 -13.40 7.14 -5.04
N ALA A 231 -14.18 7.13 -3.96
CA ALA A 231 -15.17 6.10 -3.68
C ALA A 231 -16.58 6.67 -3.85
N GLY A 232 -17.41 5.98 -4.62
CA GLY A 232 -18.85 6.21 -4.66
C GLY A 232 -19.56 5.73 -3.39
N PRO A 233 -20.89 5.86 -3.32
CA PRO A 233 -21.66 5.38 -2.18
C PRO A 233 -21.54 3.86 -2.03
N THR A 234 -21.33 3.40 -0.79
CA THR A 234 -21.26 1.97 -0.45
C THR A 234 -22.66 1.37 -0.35
N ASP A 235 -22.90 0.27 -1.06
CA ASP A 235 -24.13 -0.53 -0.94
C ASP A 235 -23.89 -1.75 -0.02
N ALA A 236 -24.42 -1.70 1.21
CA ALA A 236 -24.30 -2.80 2.17
C ALA A 236 -24.91 -4.11 1.64
N SER A 237 -25.94 -4.05 0.80
CA SER A 237 -26.56 -5.25 0.22
C SER A 237 -25.63 -5.95 -0.79
N ALA A 238 -24.77 -5.20 -1.48
CA ALA A 238 -23.75 -5.77 -2.37
C ALA A 238 -22.66 -6.51 -1.57
N TRP A 239 -22.25 -5.96 -0.43
CA TRP A 239 -21.31 -6.61 0.49
C TRP A 239 -21.89 -7.89 1.11
N ARG A 240 -23.18 -7.91 1.47
CA ARG A 240 -23.85 -9.15 1.92
C ARG A 240 -23.88 -10.23 0.83
N ARG A 241 -24.26 -9.87 -0.40
CA ARG A 241 -24.23 -10.81 -1.54
C ARG A 241 -22.85 -11.39 -1.78
N PHE A 242 -21.79 -10.60 -1.57
CA PHE A 242 -20.43 -11.09 -1.66
C PHE A 242 -20.08 -12.10 -0.55
N ALA A 243 -20.47 -11.82 0.69
CA ALA A 243 -20.31 -12.76 1.79
C ALA A 243 -21.07 -14.08 1.54
N ASP A 244 -22.20 -14.03 0.85
CA ASP A 244 -22.95 -15.21 0.40
C ASP A 244 -22.28 -15.97 -0.76
N GLY A 245 -21.10 -15.53 -1.22
CA GLY A 245 -20.36 -16.19 -2.29
C GLY A 245 -20.76 -15.77 -3.71
N GLN A 246 -21.64 -14.77 -3.89
CA GLN A 246 -21.96 -14.26 -5.22
C GLN A 246 -20.76 -13.50 -5.81
N ARG A 247 -20.58 -13.57 -7.14
CA ARG A 247 -19.43 -12.97 -7.85
C ARG A 247 -19.87 -12.32 -9.16
N GLY A 248 -18.98 -11.54 -9.79
CA GLY A 248 -19.25 -10.85 -11.05
C GLY A 248 -20.23 -9.67 -10.89
N GLN A 249 -21.16 -9.53 -11.83
CA GLN A 249 -22.07 -8.38 -11.89
C GLN A 249 -22.89 -8.18 -10.60
N ALA A 250 -23.25 -9.28 -9.92
CA ALA A 250 -24.02 -9.25 -8.67
C ALA A 250 -23.32 -8.48 -7.53
N VAL A 251 -21.99 -8.38 -7.57
CA VAL A 251 -21.17 -7.67 -6.56
C VAL A 251 -20.44 -6.46 -7.15
N SER A 252 -20.70 -6.10 -8.41
CA SER A 252 -20.05 -4.96 -9.08
C SER A 252 -20.28 -3.63 -8.35
N ALA A 253 -21.45 -3.47 -7.73
CA ALA A 253 -21.82 -2.31 -6.92
C ALA A 253 -21.02 -2.19 -5.61
N MET A 254 -20.37 -3.28 -5.15
CA MET A 254 -19.48 -3.22 -3.99
C MET A 254 -18.22 -2.41 -4.32
N GLY A 255 -17.70 -2.50 -5.55
CA GLY A 255 -16.50 -1.79 -5.96
C GLY A 255 -16.76 -0.30 -6.13
N ALA A 256 -16.90 0.44 -5.03
CA ALA A 256 -17.17 1.88 -5.00
C ALA A 256 -16.09 2.69 -5.75
N ILE A 257 -14.89 2.13 -5.90
CA ILE A 257 -13.78 2.70 -6.65
C ILE A 257 -13.99 2.41 -8.14
N THR A 258 -14.32 3.46 -8.89
CA THR A 258 -14.72 3.38 -10.30
C THR A 258 -13.83 4.21 -11.24
N ASP A 259 -12.86 4.95 -10.71
CA ASP A 259 -11.97 5.79 -11.52
C ASP A 259 -11.10 4.92 -12.45
N PRO A 260 -11.30 5.01 -13.78
CA PRO A 260 -10.59 4.17 -14.74
C PRO A 260 -9.07 4.41 -14.71
N ALA A 261 -8.61 5.62 -14.37
CA ALA A 261 -7.18 5.92 -14.34
C ALA A 261 -6.47 5.18 -13.21
N VAL A 262 -7.09 5.13 -12.03
CA VAL A 262 -6.55 4.40 -10.86
C VAL A 262 -6.58 2.89 -11.12
N ILE A 263 -7.69 2.39 -11.70
CA ILE A 263 -7.82 0.97 -12.04
C ILE A 263 -6.75 0.56 -13.06
N GLU A 264 -6.56 1.35 -14.11
CA GLU A 264 -5.53 1.11 -15.12
C GLU A 264 -4.12 1.15 -14.52
N ALA A 265 -3.83 2.12 -13.64
CA ALA A 265 -2.55 2.20 -12.93
C ALA A 265 -2.28 0.96 -12.07
N ALA A 266 -3.27 0.50 -11.31
CA ALA A 266 -3.18 -0.73 -10.52
C ALA A 266 -3.00 -1.98 -11.40
N THR A 267 -3.74 -2.07 -12.50
CA THR A 267 -3.60 -3.18 -13.47
C THR A 267 -2.21 -3.19 -14.12
N LEU A 268 -1.69 -2.03 -14.50
CA LEU A 268 -0.35 -1.91 -15.08
C LEU A 268 0.72 -2.30 -14.05
N ALA A 269 0.57 -1.87 -12.80
CA ALA A 269 1.45 -2.24 -11.70
C ALA A 269 1.49 -3.77 -11.48
N MET A 270 0.34 -4.44 -11.46
CA MET A 270 0.26 -5.90 -11.34
C MET A 270 0.86 -6.65 -12.54
N ARG A 271 0.83 -6.06 -13.74
CA ARG A 271 1.47 -6.65 -14.93
C ARG A 271 2.98 -6.44 -14.94
N GLY A 272 3.46 -5.32 -14.41
CA GLY A 272 4.87 -4.94 -14.39
C GLY A 272 5.70 -5.56 -13.27
N ASP A 273 5.05 -6.08 -12.23
CA ASP A 273 5.72 -6.64 -11.05
C ASP A 273 5.04 -7.93 -10.56
N ASP A 274 5.72 -9.06 -10.75
CA ASP A 274 5.25 -10.39 -10.36
C ASP A 274 5.15 -10.56 -8.83
N VAL A 275 6.02 -9.91 -8.06
CA VAL A 275 6.00 -9.97 -6.58
C VAL A 275 4.79 -9.21 -6.07
N PHE A 276 4.53 -8.01 -6.60
CA PHE A 276 3.32 -7.26 -6.27
C PHE A 276 2.06 -8.03 -6.66
N ARG A 277 2.03 -8.65 -7.84
CA ARG A 277 0.90 -9.48 -8.28
C ARG A 277 0.62 -10.63 -7.32
N ASP A 278 1.66 -11.33 -6.86
CA ASP A 278 1.50 -12.41 -5.88
C ASP A 278 0.99 -11.90 -4.52
N ALA A 279 1.55 -10.80 -4.02
CA ALA A 279 1.09 -10.15 -2.80
C ALA A 279 -0.38 -9.74 -2.88
N VAL A 280 -0.82 -9.17 -4.01
CA VAL A 280 -2.23 -8.85 -4.28
C VAL A 280 -3.10 -10.10 -4.24
N HIS A 281 -2.73 -11.17 -4.94
CA HIS A 281 -3.53 -12.41 -4.92
C HIS A 281 -3.57 -13.08 -3.54
N HIS A 282 -2.49 -12.98 -2.78
CA HIS A 282 -2.46 -13.44 -1.39
C HIS A 282 -3.44 -12.63 -0.52
N PHE A 283 -3.38 -11.31 -0.60
CA PHE A 283 -4.27 -10.39 0.12
C PHE A 283 -5.74 -10.61 -0.25
N LEU A 284 -6.07 -10.65 -1.54
CA LEU A 284 -7.45 -10.83 -2.02
C LEU A 284 -8.08 -12.12 -1.44
N ARG A 285 -7.32 -13.21 -1.37
CA ARG A 285 -7.78 -14.48 -0.77
C ARG A 285 -8.00 -14.37 0.74
N LEU A 286 -7.09 -13.72 1.46
CA LEU A 286 -7.21 -13.54 2.91
C LEU A 286 -8.38 -12.61 3.24
N PHE A 287 -8.55 -11.52 2.50
CA PHE A 287 -9.63 -10.56 2.70
C PHE A 287 -10.98 -11.21 2.39
N ASP A 288 -11.11 -11.96 1.29
CA ASP A 288 -12.32 -12.70 0.95
C ASP A 288 -12.77 -13.63 2.08
N ARG A 289 -11.84 -14.42 2.63
CA ARG A 289 -12.10 -15.30 3.78
C ARG A 289 -12.49 -14.52 5.03
N GLY A 290 -11.75 -13.47 5.37
CA GLY A 290 -12.01 -12.64 6.55
C GLY A 290 -13.35 -11.92 6.47
N ALA A 291 -13.63 -11.28 5.34
CA ALA A 291 -14.88 -10.58 5.09
C ALA A 291 -16.09 -11.53 5.08
N THR A 292 -15.97 -12.72 4.49
CA THR A 292 -17.04 -13.74 4.50
C THR A 292 -17.38 -14.20 5.93
N ALA A 293 -16.38 -14.28 6.82
CA ALA A 293 -16.60 -14.61 8.22
C ALA A 293 -17.14 -13.43 9.04
N LEU A 294 -16.74 -12.20 8.71
CA LEU A 294 -17.06 -11.00 9.48
C LEU A 294 -18.44 -10.42 9.13
N ILE A 295 -18.74 -10.23 7.84
CA ILE A 295 -19.94 -9.53 7.34
C ILE A 295 -21.27 -10.07 7.90
N PRO A 296 -21.47 -11.40 8.06
CA PRO A 296 -22.72 -11.93 8.65
C PRO A 296 -22.99 -11.43 10.08
N ARG A 297 -21.95 -10.99 10.79
CA ARG A 297 -22.01 -10.48 12.16
C ARG A 297 -22.25 -8.96 12.23
N LEU A 298 -22.20 -8.27 11.09
CA LEU A 298 -22.25 -6.81 11.01
C LEU A 298 -23.67 -6.30 10.71
N SER A 299 -23.99 -5.17 11.31
CA SER A 299 -25.08 -4.28 10.88
C SER A 299 -24.75 -3.59 9.56
N ASP A 300 -25.75 -2.99 8.91
CA ASP A 300 -25.54 -2.29 7.64
C ASP A 300 -24.63 -1.06 7.81
N GLU A 301 -24.68 -0.38 8.97
CA GLU A 301 -23.80 0.75 9.29
C GLU A 301 -22.34 0.28 9.43
N GLU A 302 -22.10 -0.84 10.11
CA GLU A 302 -20.77 -1.41 10.25
C GLU A 302 -20.21 -1.96 8.93
N ILE A 303 -21.06 -2.44 8.02
CA ILE A 303 -20.64 -2.83 6.67
C ILE A 303 -20.17 -1.61 5.88
N VAL A 304 -20.88 -0.49 6.00
CA VAL A 304 -20.45 0.78 5.39
C VAL A 304 -19.11 1.21 5.98
N TRP A 305 -18.96 1.16 7.31
CA TRP A 305 -17.71 1.48 7.98
C TRP A 305 -16.56 0.55 7.55
N LEU A 306 -16.81 -0.76 7.43
CA LEU A 306 -15.86 -1.73 6.89
C LEU A 306 -15.40 -1.34 5.48
N ALA A 307 -16.34 -0.97 4.60
CA ALA A 307 -16.04 -0.61 3.22
C ALA A 307 -15.19 0.66 3.09
N GLU A 308 -15.28 1.57 4.07
CA GLU A 308 -14.49 2.80 4.12
C GLU A 308 -13.05 2.57 4.61
N THR A 309 -12.76 1.41 5.19
CA THR A 309 -11.40 1.10 5.67
C THR A 309 -10.37 1.10 4.55
N ARG A 310 -9.12 1.46 4.87
CA ARG A 310 -7.98 1.33 3.94
C ARG A 310 -7.89 -0.06 3.31
N SER A 311 -8.02 -1.12 4.11
CA SER A 311 -7.97 -2.48 3.60
C SER A 311 -9.10 -2.78 2.60
N ALA A 312 -10.34 -2.38 2.91
CA ALA A 312 -11.47 -2.60 2.00
C ALA A 312 -11.37 -1.77 0.72
N ARG A 313 -10.90 -0.52 0.80
CA ARG A 313 -10.62 0.32 -0.36
C ARG A 313 -9.56 -0.30 -1.26
N ALA A 314 -8.45 -0.76 -0.69
CA ALA A 314 -7.42 -1.48 -1.44
C ALA A 314 -8.01 -2.75 -2.10
N PHE A 315 -8.82 -3.52 -1.37
CA PHE A 315 -9.50 -4.69 -1.90
C PHE A 315 -10.39 -4.35 -3.09
N MET A 316 -11.25 -3.34 -2.99
CA MET A 316 -12.17 -2.94 -4.07
C MET A 316 -11.41 -2.52 -5.34
N LEU A 317 -10.33 -1.75 -5.20
CA LEU A 317 -9.48 -1.35 -6.33
C LEU A 317 -8.83 -2.57 -6.99
N LEU A 318 -8.15 -3.39 -6.19
CA LEU A 318 -7.36 -4.51 -6.67
C LEU A 318 -8.21 -5.64 -7.22
N ALA A 319 -9.37 -5.90 -6.61
CA ALA A 319 -10.31 -6.89 -7.12
C ALA A 319 -10.85 -6.48 -8.50
N ARG A 320 -11.09 -5.18 -8.70
CA ARG A 320 -11.47 -4.65 -10.02
C ARG A 320 -10.31 -4.74 -11.01
N ALA A 321 -9.10 -4.36 -10.61
CA ALA A 321 -7.90 -4.46 -11.44
C ALA A 321 -7.55 -5.90 -11.85
N ALA A 322 -7.88 -6.88 -10.99
CA ALA A 322 -7.74 -8.31 -11.23
C ALA A 322 -8.92 -8.92 -12.03
N GLY A 323 -9.98 -8.15 -12.32
CA GLY A 323 -11.14 -8.60 -13.09
C GLY A 323 -12.18 -9.43 -12.32
N LEU A 324 -12.16 -9.42 -10.97
CA LEU A 324 -13.08 -10.21 -10.13
C LEU A 324 -14.54 -9.73 -10.19
N PHE A 325 -14.78 -8.46 -10.52
CA PHE A 325 -16.12 -7.87 -10.61
C PHE A 325 -16.75 -7.94 -12.02
N GLY A 326 -16.06 -8.58 -12.98
CA GLY A 326 -16.43 -8.60 -14.39
C GLY A 326 -15.91 -7.36 -15.13
N ALA A 327 -15.61 -7.52 -16.42
CA ALA A 327 -15.26 -6.39 -17.28
C ALA A 327 -16.49 -5.50 -17.46
N THR A 328 -16.34 -4.21 -17.19
CA THR A 328 -17.28 -3.17 -17.64
C THR A 328 -17.24 -3.04 -19.15
#